data_AF-A0A7C0UPG1-F1
#
_entry.id   AF-A0A7C0UPG1-F1
#
_cell.length_a   1.000
_cell.length_b   1.000
_cell.length_c   1.000
_cell.angle_alpha   90.00
_cell.angle_beta   90.00
_cell.angle_gamma   90.00
#
_symmetry.space_group_name_H-M   'P 1'
#
loop_
_entity.id
_entity.type
_entity.pdbx_description
1 polymer ?
#
loop_
_entity_poly.entity_id
_entity_poly.type
_entity_poly.pdbx_seq_one_letter_code
_entity_poly.pdbx_strand_id
1 'polypeptide(L)'
;VVIHPGHHSPLSSRFPKAYEKVQKRSLEEISKISQKIGITVTLENMPSYPILDGQTPERIKELVDGTEILVTFDIGHLNTVNAQFDKFIELLEDRIIYTHLSDNHGANDSHLALGEGNIPWKTLLTQLKDIPMSLEVKTFEDILKSLEFLNKMTRGV
;
A
#
# COMPACT_ATOMS: atom_id res chain seq x y z
N VAL A 1 3.44 10.35 -7.10
CA VAL A 1 3.83 10.76 -5.72
C VAL A 1 3.05 9.88 -4.77
N VAL A 2 3.75 9.12 -3.93
CA VAL A 2 3.12 8.28 -2.91
C VAL A 2 2.94 9.11 -1.64
N ILE A 3 1.75 9.04 -1.04
CA ILE A 3 1.43 9.68 0.24
C ILE A 3 0.81 8.65 1.19
N HIS A 4 0.93 8.92 2.49
CA HIS A 4 0.33 8.08 3.52
C HIS A 4 -1.00 8.68 4.03
N PRO A 5 -1.90 7.82 4.56
CA PRO A 5 -3.02 8.23 5.38
C PRO A 5 -2.60 9.01 6.63
N GLY A 6 -3.60 9.56 7.31
CA GLY A 6 -3.42 10.24 8.58
C GLY A 6 -3.05 9.27 9.71
N HIS A 7 -2.69 9.84 10.85
CA HIS A 7 -2.39 9.10 12.06
C HIS A 7 -3.33 9.50 13.18
N HIS A 8 -3.73 8.53 13.99
CA HIS A 8 -4.48 8.75 15.20
C HIS A 8 -3.57 9.22 16.34
N SER A 9 -3.73 10.48 16.74
CA SER A 9 -3.28 11.00 18.02
C SER A 9 -4.28 10.70 19.16
N PRO A 10 -3.88 10.85 20.44
CA PRO A 10 -4.82 10.76 21.56
C PRO A 10 -6.03 11.71 21.43
N LEU A 11 -5.83 12.87 20.79
CA LEU A 11 -6.91 13.83 20.55
C LEU A 11 -7.91 13.32 19.52
N SER A 12 -7.44 12.71 18.42
CA SER A 12 -8.33 12.12 17.41
C SER A 12 -9.12 10.94 17.94
N SER A 13 -8.56 10.15 18.86
CA SER A 13 -9.32 9.07 19.53
C SER A 13 -10.48 9.63 20.37
N ARG A 14 -10.30 10.82 20.97
CA ARG A 14 -11.37 11.51 21.70
C ARG A 14 -12.39 12.16 20.77
N PHE A 15 -11.99 12.54 19.56
CA PHE A 15 -12.83 13.26 18.59
C PHE A 15 -12.80 12.60 17.20
N PRO A 16 -13.31 11.35 17.07
CA PRO A 16 -13.19 10.57 15.82
C PRO A 16 -13.86 11.26 14.62
N LYS A 17 -15.03 11.88 14.83
CA LYS A 17 -15.71 12.65 13.76
C LYS A 17 -14.91 13.86 13.27
N ALA A 18 -14.16 14.49 14.17
CA ALA A 18 -13.31 15.62 13.79
C ALA A 18 -12.09 15.14 13.02
N TYR A 19 -11.50 14.01 13.42
CA TYR A 19 -10.45 13.33 12.68
C TYR A 19 -10.90 12.98 11.26
N GLU A 20 -12.02 12.26 11.10
CA GLU A 20 -12.55 11.89 9.77
C GLU A 20 -12.77 13.11 8.88
N LYS A 21 -13.35 14.18 9.43
CA LYS A 21 -13.57 15.43 8.69
C LYS A 21 -12.27 16.06 8.21
N VAL A 22 -11.24 16.09 9.05
CA VAL A 22 -9.93 16.66 8.69
C VAL A 22 -9.22 15.79 7.67
N GLN A 23 -9.19 14.47 7.90
CA GLN A 23 -8.57 13.50 7.01
C GLN A 23 -9.16 13.59 5.59
N LYS A 24 -10.48 13.55 5.47
CA LYS A 24 -11.19 13.70 4.20
C LYS A 24 -10.87 15.04 3.52
N ARG A 25 -10.93 16.14 4.28
CA ARG A 25 -10.63 17.47 3.76
C ARG A 25 -9.20 17.55 3.21
N SER A 26 -8.23 16.97 3.91
CA SER A 26 -6.82 16.96 3.46
C SER A 26 -6.66 16.20 2.15
N LEU A 27 -7.30 15.03 2.00
CA LEU A 27 -7.25 14.25 0.76
C LEU A 27 -7.96 14.98 -0.40
N GLU A 28 -9.10 15.63 -0.15
CA GLU A 28 -9.78 16.46 -1.15
C GLU A 28 -8.93 17.66 -1.61
N GLU A 29 -8.23 18.33 -0.68
CA GLU A 29 -7.33 19.44 -1.01
C GLU A 29 -6.12 18.96 -1.83
N ILE A 30 -5.51 17.84 -1.44
CA ILE A 30 -4.42 17.21 -2.20
C ILE A 30 -4.88 16.82 -3.61
N SER A 31 -6.04 16.18 -3.73
CA SER A 31 -6.65 15.78 -5.01
C SER A 31 -6.87 16.98 -5.95
N LYS A 32 -7.38 18.11 -5.43
CA LYS A 32 -7.58 19.33 -6.23
C LYS A 32 -6.26 19.91 -6.72
N ILE A 33 -5.25 19.93 -5.84
CA ILE A 33 -3.92 20.45 -6.18
C ILE A 33 -3.25 19.55 -7.21
N SER A 34 -3.29 18.23 -7.02
CA SER A 34 -2.66 17.24 -7.89
C SER A 34 -3.19 17.34 -9.33
N GLN A 35 -4.50 17.46 -9.49
CA GLN A 35 -5.16 17.71 -10.78
C GLN A 35 -4.72 19.03 -11.40
N LYS A 36 -4.68 20.12 -10.62
CA LYS A 36 -4.29 21.44 -11.10
C LYS A 36 -2.87 21.48 -11.66
N ILE A 37 -1.96 20.71 -11.07
CA ILE A 37 -0.54 20.70 -11.46
C ILE A 37 -0.16 19.49 -12.33
N GLY A 38 -1.11 18.60 -12.64
CA GLY A 38 -0.89 17.43 -13.49
C GLY A 38 0.02 16.36 -12.88
N ILE A 39 0.04 16.23 -11.54
CA ILE A 39 0.81 15.20 -10.85
C ILE A 39 -0.13 14.10 -10.36
N THR A 40 0.20 12.85 -10.66
CA THR A 40 -0.51 11.70 -10.09
C THR A 40 -0.09 11.47 -8.64
N VAL A 41 -1.08 11.42 -7.76
CA VAL A 41 -0.92 11.12 -6.34
C VAL A 41 -1.57 9.79 -6.02
N THR A 42 -0.88 8.97 -5.24
CA THR A 42 -1.37 7.67 -4.78
C THR A 42 -1.38 7.62 -3.25
N LEU A 43 -2.45 7.05 -2.68
CA LEU A 43 -2.54 6.75 -1.25
C LEU A 43 -2.09 5.32 -0.99
N GLU A 44 -1.18 5.16 -0.04
CA GLU A 44 -0.61 3.86 0.34
C GLU A 44 -1.36 3.22 1.51
N ASN A 45 -1.58 1.90 1.47
CA ASN A 45 -2.10 1.17 2.63
C ASN A 45 -1.02 0.98 3.69
N MET A 46 -1.37 1.16 4.95
CA MET A 46 -0.40 1.14 6.07
C MET A 46 -0.31 -0.23 6.75
N PRO A 47 0.81 -0.56 7.40
CA PRO A 47 0.96 -1.82 8.12
C PRO A 47 0.15 -1.84 9.42
N SER A 48 0.08 -3.02 10.03
CA SER A 48 -0.59 -3.28 11.30
C SER A 48 0.05 -2.51 12.45
N TYR A 49 -0.52 -1.34 12.77
CA TYR A 49 -0.03 -0.50 13.85
C TYR A 49 -1.15 0.39 14.42
N PRO A 50 -1.35 0.46 15.75
CA PRO A 50 -2.56 1.02 16.35
C PRO A 50 -2.88 2.49 16.01
N ILE A 51 -1.88 3.29 15.68
CA ILE A 51 -2.06 4.72 15.37
C ILE A 51 -2.16 5.01 13.88
N LEU A 52 -1.90 4.04 13.00
CA LEU A 52 -1.94 4.26 11.56
C LEU A 52 -3.37 4.08 11.03
N ASP A 53 -3.76 4.91 10.06
CA ASP A 53 -5.03 4.75 9.33
C ASP A 53 -4.77 4.08 7.97
N GLY A 54 -5.82 3.66 7.26
CA GLY A 54 -5.70 3.07 5.92
C GLY A 54 -5.04 1.69 5.90
N GLN A 55 -5.29 0.87 6.92
CA GLN A 55 -4.68 -0.47 7.03
C GLN A 55 -5.43 -1.55 6.22
N THR A 56 -6.74 -1.38 5.97
CA THR A 56 -7.57 -2.40 5.29
C THR A 56 -8.01 -1.95 3.89
N PRO A 57 -8.36 -2.89 3.00
CA PRO A 57 -8.91 -2.56 1.67
C PRO A 57 -10.06 -1.57 1.71
N GLU A 58 -11.02 -1.79 2.63
CA GLU A 58 -12.23 -0.99 2.74
C GLU A 58 -11.91 0.42 3.20
N ARG A 59 -10.97 0.55 4.14
CA ARG A 59 -10.58 1.86 4.64
C ARG A 59 -9.84 2.67 3.58
N ILE A 60 -8.98 2.03 2.78
CA ILE A 60 -8.33 2.71 1.66
C ILE A 60 -9.36 3.14 0.63
N LYS A 61 -10.31 2.27 0.28
CA LYS A 61 -11.43 2.64 -0.59
C LYS A 61 -12.20 3.85 -0.05
N GLU A 62 -12.56 3.84 1.23
CA GLU A 62 -13.28 4.95 1.87
C GLU A 62 -12.48 6.26 1.80
N LEU A 63 -11.16 6.20 2.02
CA LEU A 63 -10.30 7.38 2.02
C LEU A 63 -10.14 7.99 0.62
N VAL A 64 -10.09 7.18 -0.44
CA VAL A 64 -9.92 7.67 -1.82
C VAL A 64 -11.25 7.99 -2.52
N ASP A 65 -12.38 7.46 -2.02
CA ASP A 65 -13.70 7.67 -2.59
C ASP A 65 -14.07 9.17 -2.64
N GLY A 66 -14.50 9.64 -3.82
CA GLY A 66 -14.80 11.05 -4.07
C GLY A 66 -13.58 11.93 -4.33
N THR A 67 -12.40 11.32 -4.50
CA THR A 67 -11.17 11.98 -4.92
C THR A 67 -10.60 11.35 -6.20
N GLU A 68 -9.72 12.08 -6.88
CA GLU A 68 -8.92 11.59 -8.01
C GLU A 68 -7.59 10.96 -7.55
N ILE A 69 -7.46 10.67 -6.24
CA ILE A 69 -6.29 9.99 -5.71
C ILE A 69 -6.38 8.50 -6.08
N LEU A 70 -5.27 7.99 -6.60
CA LEU A 70 -5.08 6.58 -6.95
C LEU A 70 -4.46 5.83 -5.78
N VAL A 71 -4.10 4.56 -5.95
CA VAL A 71 -3.62 3.70 -4.86
C VAL A 71 -2.21 3.18 -5.14
N THR A 72 -1.35 3.27 -4.12
CA THR A 72 -0.14 2.46 -4.01
C THR A 72 -0.50 1.25 -3.17
N PHE A 73 -0.39 0.06 -3.75
CA PHE A 73 -0.58 -1.17 -2.99
C PHE A 73 0.75 -1.63 -2.40
N ASP A 74 0.93 -1.40 -1.11
CA ASP A 74 2.02 -2.02 -0.35
C ASP A 74 1.58 -3.42 0.09
N ILE A 75 2.20 -4.42 -0.53
CA ILE A 75 1.89 -5.84 -0.31
C ILE A 75 2.41 -6.30 1.05
N GLY A 76 3.57 -5.79 1.46
CA GLY A 76 4.19 -6.10 2.75
C GLY A 76 3.29 -5.65 3.90
N HIS A 77 2.82 -4.40 3.84
CA HIS A 77 1.91 -3.82 4.82
C HIS A 77 0.64 -4.66 4.98
N LEU A 78 -0.05 -5.00 3.88
CA LEU A 78 -1.31 -5.75 3.97
C LEU A 78 -1.13 -7.15 4.59
N ASN A 79 0.03 -7.78 4.37
CA ASN A 79 0.35 -9.07 4.98
C ASN A 79 0.39 -8.99 6.51
N THR A 80 0.78 -7.84 7.07
CA THR A 80 0.79 -7.63 8.53
C THR A 80 -0.60 -7.40 9.14
N VAL A 81 -1.59 -7.03 8.30
CA VAL A 81 -2.94 -6.66 8.75
C VAL A 81 -3.87 -7.86 8.70
N ASN A 82 -4.12 -8.40 7.51
CA ASN A 82 -5.08 -9.50 7.32
C ASN A 82 -4.80 -10.38 6.09
N ALA A 83 -3.76 -10.05 5.30
CA ALA A 83 -3.40 -10.77 4.08
C ALA A 83 -4.56 -10.96 3.08
N GLN A 84 -5.55 -10.06 3.07
CA GLN A 84 -6.68 -10.11 2.13
C GLN A 84 -6.30 -9.56 0.75
N PHE A 85 -5.26 -10.11 0.13
CA PHE A 85 -4.69 -9.59 -1.11
C PHE A 85 -5.70 -9.58 -2.26
N ASP A 86 -6.41 -10.68 -2.49
CA ASP A 86 -7.42 -10.77 -3.56
C ASP A 86 -8.51 -9.71 -3.38
N LYS A 87 -8.94 -9.48 -2.14
CA LYS A 87 -9.93 -8.45 -1.82
C LYS A 87 -9.40 -7.04 -2.07
N PHE A 88 -8.14 -6.78 -1.72
CA PHE A 88 -7.52 -5.49 -1.98
C PHE A 88 -7.47 -5.19 -3.47
N ILE A 89 -7.05 -6.17 -4.27
CA ILE A 89 -6.99 -6.07 -5.73
C ILE A 89 -8.40 -5.90 -6.31
N GLU A 90 -9.37 -6.74 -5.95
CA GLU A 90 -10.74 -6.67 -6.46
C GLU A 90 -11.42 -5.33 -6.15
N LEU A 91 -11.25 -4.83 -4.92
CA LEU A 91 -11.94 -3.63 -4.46
C LEU A 91 -11.36 -2.33 -5.04
N LEU A 92 -10.10 -2.35 -5.45
CA LEU A 92 -9.32 -1.18 -5.86
C LEU A 92 -8.68 -1.34 -7.25
N GLU A 93 -9.11 -2.33 -8.05
CA GLU A 93 -8.52 -2.71 -9.34
C GLU A 93 -8.33 -1.51 -10.27
N ASP A 94 -9.32 -0.62 -10.32
CA ASP A 94 -9.34 0.58 -11.17
C ASP A 94 -8.46 1.73 -10.65
N ARG A 95 -7.94 1.60 -9.43
CA ARG A 95 -7.17 2.65 -8.74
C ARG A 95 -5.72 2.25 -8.44
N ILE A 96 -5.38 0.97 -8.39
CA ILE A 96 -3.99 0.55 -8.14
C ILE A 96 -3.14 0.86 -9.37
N ILE A 97 -2.16 1.76 -9.21
CA ILE A 97 -1.23 2.11 -10.29
C ILE A 97 0.24 1.99 -9.89
N TYR A 98 0.50 1.64 -8.63
CA TYR A 98 1.84 1.49 -8.10
C TYR A 98 1.84 0.43 -7.00
N THR A 99 2.96 -0.26 -6.83
CA THR A 99 3.11 -1.29 -5.79
C THR A 99 4.45 -1.14 -5.08
N HIS A 100 4.45 -1.40 -3.78
CA HIS A 100 5.66 -1.59 -2.99
C HIS A 100 5.81 -3.08 -2.67
N LEU A 101 7.03 -3.58 -2.85
CA LEU A 101 7.38 -4.97 -2.66
C LEU A 101 8.35 -5.07 -1.49
N SER A 102 7.91 -5.74 -0.43
CA SER A 102 8.75 -6.18 0.67
C SER A 102 8.13 -7.45 1.25
N ASP A 103 8.94 -8.32 1.84
CA ASP A 103 8.44 -9.57 2.43
C ASP A 103 8.43 -9.53 3.95
N ASN A 104 7.55 -10.32 4.54
CA ASN A 104 7.48 -10.50 5.99
C ASN A 104 6.70 -11.78 6.33
N HIS A 105 6.59 -12.10 7.62
CA HIS A 105 5.86 -13.27 8.12
C HIS A 105 4.44 -12.95 8.62
N GLY A 106 3.93 -11.75 8.34
CA GLY A 106 2.59 -11.29 8.73
C GLY A 106 2.47 -10.72 10.15
N ALA A 107 3.55 -10.72 10.94
CA ALA A 107 3.52 -10.18 12.31
C ALA A 107 3.97 -8.72 12.40
N ASN A 108 5.01 -8.36 11.66
CA ASN A 108 5.59 -7.04 11.65
C ASN A 108 6.03 -6.71 10.23
N ASP A 109 6.13 -5.43 9.93
CA ASP A 109 6.63 -4.95 8.66
C ASP A 109 8.17 -5.01 8.62
N SER A 110 8.68 -6.23 8.37
CA SER A 110 10.11 -6.52 8.52
C SER A 110 10.96 -6.15 7.31
N HIS A 111 10.36 -5.79 6.18
CA HIS A 111 11.05 -5.48 4.92
C HIS A 111 12.16 -6.50 4.56
N LEU A 112 11.83 -7.79 4.61
CA LEU A 112 12.74 -8.88 4.22
C LEU A 112 12.89 -8.93 2.70
N ALA A 113 13.94 -9.62 2.23
CA ALA A 113 14.08 -9.93 0.83
C ALA A 113 12.90 -10.79 0.34
N LEU A 114 12.52 -10.62 -0.93
CA LEU A 114 11.38 -11.36 -1.50
C LEU A 114 11.66 -12.87 -1.50
N GLY A 115 10.69 -13.64 -1.00
CA GLY A 115 10.79 -15.08 -0.83
C GLY A 115 11.33 -15.53 0.52
N GLU A 116 11.75 -14.61 1.40
CA GLU A 116 12.16 -14.93 2.77
C GLU A 116 10.98 -14.90 3.75
N GLY A 117 9.83 -14.37 3.36
CA GLY A 117 8.61 -14.34 4.17
C GLY A 117 7.56 -15.37 3.76
N ASN A 118 6.29 -15.02 3.92
CA ASN A 118 5.16 -15.91 3.61
C ASN A 118 4.16 -15.33 2.61
N ILE A 119 4.53 -14.26 1.90
CA ILE A 119 3.67 -13.63 0.89
C ILE A 119 3.57 -14.51 -0.37
N PRO A 120 2.36 -14.72 -0.94
CA PRO A 120 2.14 -15.58 -2.10
C PRO A 120 2.54 -14.90 -3.43
N TRP A 121 3.81 -14.55 -3.57
CA TRP A 121 4.34 -13.72 -4.67
C TRP A 121 3.97 -14.18 -6.07
N LYS A 122 3.95 -15.50 -6.34
CA LYS A 122 3.65 -16.02 -7.68
C LYS A 122 2.26 -15.55 -8.15
N THR A 123 1.27 -15.59 -7.26
CA THR A 123 -0.11 -15.17 -7.58
C THR A 123 -0.17 -13.66 -7.76
N LEU A 124 0.43 -12.91 -6.82
CA LEU A 124 0.38 -11.44 -6.81
C LEU A 124 1.10 -10.83 -8.01
N LEU A 125 2.28 -11.33 -8.36
CA LEU A 125 3.02 -10.89 -9.53
C LEU A 125 2.27 -11.17 -10.84
N THR A 126 1.43 -12.21 -10.86
CA THR A 126 0.56 -12.49 -12.01
C THR A 126 -0.57 -11.49 -12.13
N GLN A 127 -1.24 -11.18 -11.00
CA GLN A 127 -2.36 -10.23 -10.94
C GLN A 127 -1.92 -8.78 -11.18
N LEU A 128 -0.69 -8.42 -10.78
CA LEU A 128 -0.16 -7.05 -10.80
C LEU A 128 0.89 -6.82 -11.90
N LYS A 129 1.01 -7.74 -12.87
CA LYS A 129 2.14 -7.82 -13.83
C LYS A 129 2.46 -6.53 -14.60
N ASP A 130 1.45 -5.71 -14.89
CA ASP A 130 1.55 -4.49 -15.69
C ASP A 130 1.64 -3.21 -14.83
N ILE A 131 1.67 -3.37 -13.50
CA ILE A 131 1.71 -2.27 -12.54
C ILE A 131 3.17 -2.02 -12.16
N PRO A 132 3.67 -0.77 -12.24
CA PRO A 132 5.01 -0.43 -11.78
C PRO A 132 5.22 -0.78 -10.30
N MET A 133 6.42 -1.28 -9.98
CA MET A 133 6.76 -1.80 -8.66
C MET A 133 8.05 -1.17 -8.14
N SER A 134 8.09 -0.88 -6.83
CA SER A 134 9.31 -0.51 -6.09
C SER A 134 9.68 -1.62 -5.13
N LEU A 135 10.97 -1.94 -5.02
CA LEU A 135 11.46 -2.87 -4.02
C LEU A 135 11.91 -2.10 -2.78
N GLU A 136 11.33 -2.41 -1.63
CA GLU A 136 11.59 -1.73 -0.36
C GLU A 136 12.19 -2.71 0.65
N VAL A 137 13.51 -2.83 0.65
CA VAL A 137 14.26 -3.74 1.52
C VAL A 137 15.41 -3.01 2.21
N LYS A 138 15.91 -3.57 3.31
CA LYS A 138 16.82 -2.87 4.23
C LYS A 138 18.25 -2.75 3.74
N THR A 139 18.71 -3.70 2.93
CA THR A 139 20.13 -3.78 2.54
C THR A 139 20.29 -4.01 1.05
N PHE A 140 21.47 -3.65 0.52
CA PHE A 140 21.81 -3.93 -0.87
C PHE A 140 21.86 -5.44 -1.17
N GLU A 141 22.25 -6.27 -0.19
CA GLU A 141 22.21 -7.73 -0.35
C GLU A 141 20.78 -8.23 -0.53
N ASP A 142 19.84 -7.70 0.25
CA ASP A 142 18.41 -8.06 0.14
C ASP A 142 17.82 -7.59 -1.19
N ILE A 143 18.32 -6.48 -1.75
CA ILE A 143 17.98 -6.06 -3.13
C ILE A 143 18.39 -7.14 -4.12
N LEU A 144 19.65 -7.61 -4.05
CA LEU A 144 20.16 -8.64 -4.97
C LEU A 144 19.38 -9.95 -4.87
N LYS A 145 19.10 -10.42 -3.65
CA LYS A 145 18.28 -11.62 -3.40
C LYS A 145 16.88 -11.48 -3.99
N SER A 146 16.24 -10.33 -3.78
CA SER A 146 14.90 -10.05 -4.28
C SER A 146 14.86 -10.00 -5.80
N LEU A 147 15.86 -9.39 -6.45
CA LEU A 147 15.98 -9.39 -7.91
C LEU A 147 16.19 -10.80 -8.46
N GLU A 148 17.00 -11.62 -7.80
CA GLU A 148 17.16 -13.04 -8.17
C GLU A 148 15.83 -13.79 -8.05
N PHE A 149 15.08 -13.58 -6.97
CA PHE A 149 13.77 -14.16 -6.74
C PHE A 149 12.76 -13.76 -7.83
N LEU A 150 12.66 -12.46 -8.15
CA LEU A 150 11.78 -11.96 -9.21
C LEU A 150 12.13 -12.54 -10.58
N ASN A 151 13.43 -12.65 -10.91
CA ASN A 151 13.88 -13.28 -12.15
C ASN A 151 13.49 -14.76 -12.25
N LYS A 152 13.51 -15.51 -11.14
CA LYS A 152 13.06 -16.91 -11.12
C LYS A 152 11.55 -17.02 -11.33
N MET A 153 10.77 -16.13 -10.71
CA MET A 153 9.31 -16.14 -10.82
C MET A 153 8.80 -15.74 -12.20
N THR A 154 9.46 -14.77 -12.85
CA THR A 154 9.07 -14.26 -14.18
C THR A 154 9.52 -15.14 -15.34
N ARG A 155 10.55 -15.99 -15.16
CA ARG A 155 10.96 -16.99 -16.16
C ARG A 155 10.06 -18.24 -16.21
N GLY A 156 9.14 -18.38 -15.27
CA GLY A 156 8.18 -19.48 -15.19
C GLY A 156 6.76 -19.13 -15.63
N VAL A 157 6.59 -17.96 -16.26
CA VAL A 157 5.32 -17.46 -16.86
C VAL A 157 5.47 -17.40 -18.37
#